data_AF-A0A3D1H8Y9-F1
#
_entry.id   AF-A0A3D1H8Y9-F1
#
_cell.length_a   1.000
_cell.length_b   1.000
_cell.length_c   1.000
_cell.angle_alpha   90.00
_cell.angle_beta   90.00
_cell.angle_gamma   90.00
#
_symmetry.space_group_name_H-M   'P 1'
#
loop_
_entity.id
_entity.type
_entity.pdbx_description
1 polymer ?
#
loop_
_entity_poly.entity_id
_entity_poly.type
_entity_poly.pdbx_seq_one_letter_code
_entity_poly.pdbx_strand_id
1 'polypeptide(L)' 'TSPQELVSMIVGKALKMAEMMNVPIIGLVENMSYAVCPDCGKHINVFGESHIDETAKKFNLKVLAKLPIEPETAK' A
#
# COMPACT_ATOMS: atom_id res chain seq x y z
N THR A 1 -1.04 2.66 -2.30
CA THR A 1 -2.22 2.25 -1.51
C THR A 1 -1.89 2.32 -0.04
N SER A 2 -2.87 2.13 0.84
CA SER A 2 -2.68 2.00 2.28
C SER A 2 -3.71 0.98 2.81
N PRO A 3 -3.47 0.35 3.98
CA PRO A 3 -4.23 -0.83 4.42
C PRO A 3 -5.69 -0.54 4.81
N GLN A 4 -6.14 0.71 4.79
CA GLN A 4 -7.51 1.08 5.13
C GLN A 4 -8.51 0.68 4.02
N GLU A 5 -9.64 0.09 4.40
CA GLU A 5 -10.63 -0.53 3.48
C GLU A 5 -11.11 0.40 2.34
N LEU A 6 -11.26 1.69 2.60
CA LEU A 6 -11.75 2.67 1.61
C LEU A 6 -10.80 2.89 0.42
N VAL A 7 -9.52 2.49 0.52
CA VAL A 7 -8.48 2.85 -0.45
C VAL A 7 -8.45 1.93 -1.67
N SER A 8 -8.96 0.69 -1.54
CA SER A 8 -8.96 -0.31 -2.64
C SER A 8 -9.74 0.16 -3.88
N MET A 9 -10.85 0.87 -3.70
CA MET A 9 -11.63 1.42 -4.82
C MET A 9 -10.85 2.51 -5.57
N ILE A 10 -10.07 3.32 -4.84
CA ILE A 10 -9.29 4.42 -5.42
C ILE A 10 -8.15 3.87 -6.27
N VAL A 11 -7.46 2.82 -5.80
CA VAL A 11 -6.42 2.12 -6.58
C VAL A 11 -6.99 1.61 -7.90
N GLY A 12 -8.14 0.93 -7.87
CA GLY A 12 -8.78 0.44 -9.09
C GLY A 12 -9.12 1.54 -10.11
N LYS A 13 -9.55 2.73 -9.65
CA LYS A 13 -9.77 3.89 -10.52
C LYS A 13 -8.47 4.43 -11.11
N ALA A 14 -7.43 4.57 -10.30
CA ALA A 14 -6.12 5.07 -10.73
C ALA A 14 -5.49 4.15 -11.79
N LEU A 15 -5.61 2.83 -11.63
CA LEU A 15 -5.11 1.86 -12.61
C LEU A 15 -5.79 2.04 -13.98
N LYS A 16 -7.13 2.18 -13.98
CA LYS A 16 -7.89 2.44 -15.22
C LYS A 16 -7.47 3.77 -15.87
N MET A 17 -7.21 4.81 -15.09
CA MET A 17 -6.74 6.10 -15.62
C MET A 17 -5.37 5.97 -16.28
N ALA A 18 -4.42 5.29 -15.63
CA ALA A 18 -3.10 5.04 -16.20
C ALA A 18 -3.17 4.23 -17.50
N GLU A 19 -4.05 3.22 -17.57
CA GLU A 19 -4.31 2.44 -18.78
C GLU A 19 -4.87 3.32 -19.92
N MET A 20 -5.87 4.16 -19.65
CA MET A 20 -6.43 5.10 -20.65
C MET A 20 -5.39 6.09 -21.19
N MET A 21 -4.38 6.43 -20.38
CA MET A 21 -3.31 7.36 -20.75
C MET A 21 -2.10 6.65 -21.38
N ASN A 22 -2.14 5.32 -21.56
CA ASN A 22 -1.01 4.48 -21.98
C ASN A 22 0.24 4.65 -21.10
N VAL A 23 0.06 4.88 -19.80
CA VAL A 23 1.15 5.02 -18.83
C VAL A 23 1.47 3.64 -18.23
N PRO A 24 2.72 3.16 -18.32
CA PRO A 24 3.10 1.86 -17.77
C PRO A 24 3.09 1.88 -16.23
N ILE A 25 2.51 0.85 -15.64
CA ILE A 25 2.39 0.69 -14.19
C ILE A 25 3.43 -0.32 -13.72
N ILE A 26 4.41 0.15 -12.94
CA ILE A 26 5.55 -0.66 -12.50
C ILE A 26 5.25 -1.54 -11.28
N GLY A 27 4.24 -1.18 -10.48
CA GLY A 27 3.82 -1.95 -9.31
C GLY A 27 3.08 -1.11 -8.27
N LEU A 28 2.83 -1.73 -7.12
CA LEU A 28 2.10 -1.15 -5.99
C LEU A 28 3.04 -0.96 -4.79
N VAL A 29 2.87 0.17 -4.10
CA VAL A 29 3.47 0.42 -2.79
C VAL A 29 2.33 0.57 -1.77
N GLU A 30 2.42 -0.12 -0.64
CA GLU A 30 1.54 0.10 0.50
C GLU A 30 2.23 1.02 1.50
N ASN A 31 1.65 2.18 1.75
CA ASN A 31 2.08 3.07 2.82
C ASN A 31 1.34 2.72 4.12
N MET A 32 1.96 3.02 5.27
CA MET A 32 1.37 2.81 6.60
C MET A 32 0.98 1.34 6.87
N SER A 33 1.74 0.40 6.31
CA SER A 33 1.44 -1.04 6.37
C SER A 33 1.54 -1.60 7.79
N TYR A 34 2.47 -1.06 8.59
CA TYR A 34 2.67 -1.42 10.00
C TYR A 34 3.30 -0.24 10.74
N ALA A 35 3.25 -0.25 12.07
CA ALA A 35 4.08 0.59 12.92
C ALA A 35 5.14 -0.28 13.59
N VAL A 36 6.33 0.27 13.82
CA VAL A 36 7.38 -0.40 14.61
C VAL A 36 7.25 0.08 16.04
N CYS A 37 7.07 -0.85 16.99
CA CYS A 37 7.05 -0.51 18.40
C CYS A 37 8.41 0.09 18.81
N PRO A 38 8.46 1.31 19.38
CA PRO A 38 9.72 1.95 19.71
C PRO A 38 10.49 1.23 20.83
N ASP A 39 9.78 0.50 21.69
CA ASP A 39 10.39 -0.14 22.88
C ASP A 39 10.91 -1.56 22.60
N CYS A 40 10.29 -2.30 21.68
CA CYS A 40 10.60 -3.72 21.44
C CYS A 40 10.81 -4.10 19.98
N GLY A 41 10.66 -3.16 19.04
CA GLY A 41 10.86 -3.40 17.59
C GLY A 41 9.79 -4.26 16.92
N LYS A 42 8.75 -4.70 17.65
CA LYS A 42 7.68 -5.52 17.08
C LYS A 42 6.87 -4.74 16.04
N HIS A 43 6.54 -5.38 14.94
CA HIS A 43 5.60 -4.83 13.96
C HIS A 43 4.16 -4.90 14.50
N ILE A 44 3.46 -3.77 14.42
CA ILE A 44 2.08 -3.59 14.83
C ILE A 44 1.27 -3.25 13.58
N ASN A 45 0.33 -4.14 13.24
CA ASN A 45 -0.60 -3.93 12.13
C ASN A 45 -1.74 -3.01 12.57
N VAL A 46 -1.47 -1.69 12.63
CA VAL A 46 -2.37 -0.67 13.19
C VAL A 46 -3.75 -0.68 12.51
N PHE A 47 -3.80 -0.98 11.22
CA PHE A 47 -5.02 -0.97 10.42
C PHE A 47 -5.52 -2.39 10.09
N GLY A 48 -5.03 -3.42 10.79
CA GLY A 48 -5.31 -4.82 10.47
C GLY A 48 -4.35 -5.39 9.43
N GLU A 49 -4.67 -6.58 8.92
CA GLU A 49 -3.81 -7.27 7.96
C GLU A 49 -3.74 -6.54 6.62
N SER A 50 -2.57 -6.59 6.01
CA SER A 50 -2.31 -6.01 4.70
C SER A 50 -2.99 -6.84 3.61
N HIS A 51 -3.85 -6.22 2.81
CA HIS A 51 -4.50 -6.84 1.65
C HIS A 51 -3.86 -6.43 0.30
N ILE A 52 -2.67 -5.82 0.32
CA ILE A 52 -1.99 -5.40 -0.91
C ILE A 52 -1.66 -6.58 -1.82
N ASP A 53 -1.33 -7.75 -1.26
CA ASP A 53 -0.95 -8.93 -2.06
C ASP A 53 -2.13 -9.47 -2.87
N GLU A 54 -3.34 -9.43 -2.30
CA GLU A 54 -4.57 -9.77 -3.02
C GLU A 54 -4.86 -8.76 -4.14
N THR A 55 -4.67 -7.47 -3.84
CA THR A 55 -4.87 -6.38 -4.82
C THR A 55 -3.87 -6.49 -5.97
N ALA A 56 -2.59 -6.73 -5.66
CA ALA A 56 -1.52 -6.91 -6.62
C ALA A 56 -1.83 -8.09 -7.56
N LYS A 57 -2.25 -9.23 -7.02
CA LYS A 57 -2.69 -10.39 -7.83
C LYS A 57 -3.87 -10.07 -8.73
N LYS A 58 -4.90 -9.38 -8.20
CA LYS A 58 -6.10 -9.01 -8.95
C LYS A 58 -5.79 -8.17 -10.20
N PHE A 59 -4.78 -7.31 -10.12
CA PHE A 59 -4.38 -6.43 -11.22
C PHE A 59 -3.11 -6.89 -11.95
N ASN A 60 -2.60 -8.09 -11.64
CA ASN A 60 -1.35 -8.62 -12.20
C ASN A 60 -0.15 -7.66 -12.05
N LEU A 61 -0.05 -7.02 -10.89
CA LEU A 61 1.02 -6.08 -10.54
C LEU A 61 1.94 -6.68 -9.49
N LYS A 62 3.15 -6.13 -9.39
CA LYS A 62 4.10 -6.48 -8.33
C LYS A 62 3.91 -5.56 -7.12
N VAL A 63 4.04 -6.10 -5.92
CA VAL A 63 4.22 -5.29 -4.71
C VAL A 63 5.69 -4.90 -4.64
N LEU A 64 5.98 -3.60 -4.68
CA LEU A 64 7.33 -3.06 -4.68
C LEU A 64 7.83 -2.81 -3.26
N ALA A 65 6.96 -2.34 -2.37
CA ALA A 65 7.29 -2.06 -0.98
C ALA A 65 6.05 -2.02 -0.08
N LYS A 66 6.26 -2.32 1.21
CA LYS A 66 5.34 -2.06 2.31
C LYS A 66 6.06 -1.17 3.32
N LEU A 67 5.64 0.08 3.43
CA LEU A 67 6.31 1.10 4.23
C LEU A 67 5.66 1.21 5.63
N PRO A 68 6.46 1.43 6.68
CA PRO A 68 5.94 1.64 8.02
C PRO A 68 5.27 3.02 8.16
N ILE A 69 4.57 3.21 9.29
CA ILE A 69 4.20 4.52 9.79
C ILE A 69 5.45 5.15 10.42
N GLU A 70 5.91 6.26 9.84
CA GLU A 70 7.18 6.91 10.21
C GLU A 70 6.95 8.38 10.58
N PRO A 71 6.77 8.69 11.88
CA PRO A 71 6.47 10.06 12.32
C PRO A 71 7.60 11.06 12.03
N GLU A 72 8.86 10.61 11.99
CA GLU A 72 10.00 11.50 11.75
C GLU A 72 10.01 12.10 10.35
N THR A 73 9.54 11.33 9.38
CA THR A 73 9.44 11.72 7.96
C THR A 73 8.21 12.60 7.69
N ALA A 74 7.28 12.72 8.65
CA ALA A 74 6.04 13.50 8.53
C ALA A 74 6.18 14.98 8.94
N LYS A 75 7.41 15.46 9.17
CA LYS A 75 7.72 16.86 9.52
C LYS A 75 7.72 17.79 8.32
#